data_AF-A0A4T0VY15-F1
#
_entry.id   AF-A0A4T0VY15-F1
#
_cell.length_a   1.000
_cell.length_b   1.000
_cell.length_c   1.000
_cell.angle_alpha   90.00
_cell.angle_beta   90.00
_cell.angle_gamma   90.00
#
_symmetry.space_group_name_H-M   'P 1'
#
loop_
_entity.id
_entity.type
_entity.pdbx_description
1 polymer ?
#
loop_
_entity_poly.entity_id
_entity_poly.type
_entity_poly.pdbx_seq_one_letter_code
_entity_poly.pdbx_strand_id
1 'polypeptide(L)'
;MPPPPLYHLRGFNPGSETQVKLEILESLSGGVDGRAQVLLCKVIKPPPASSTVNVGEGDHEPVPGPGTRIVAKVYDSRFWPSDYGAPISNHKLADGDLCCESYAYKYLYQKKLTGYPHLTAQYYGTWAVTLPRGKNKSMSVGLILMEHIVGYSIDELCDRDKYEQLVPDVSAPIIFHESNQAKDGEVCLELTKENRMEVLKQFIDGCVRHMHVGIAHNDAEPHNVFVTMRNGNDDLDKPRTVMLDHILTEVWSMTADARKPGCETHCLEMSSKPPHPMERYSVKALPNFAGWYPGHWVKPGNHKLFDQWLIEAFGPLEDSDDSPYCTFAVVRECIKEKKAANARMVENIKKAEDDKRGG
;
A
#
# COMPACT_ATOMS: atom_id res chain seq x y z
N MET A 1 -11.86 29.02 -7.48
CA MET A 1 -10.95 29.41 -6.38
C MET A 1 -9.66 29.92 -6.98
N PRO A 2 -9.08 31.03 -6.49
CA PRO A 2 -7.71 31.39 -6.84
C PRO A 2 -6.75 30.26 -6.41
N PRO A 3 -5.66 30.02 -7.16
CA PRO A 3 -4.64 29.07 -6.70
C PRO A 3 -4.13 29.52 -5.33
N PRO A 4 -3.86 28.61 -4.40
CA PRO A 4 -3.22 29.00 -3.14
C PRO A 4 -1.90 29.71 -3.46
N PRO A 5 -1.42 30.59 -2.56
CA PRO A 5 -0.09 31.14 -2.69
C PRO A 5 0.91 29.98 -2.84
N LEU A 6 1.97 30.18 -3.64
CA LEU A 6 2.95 29.17 -4.09
C LEU A 6 3.58 28.27 -3.00
N TYR A 7 3.27 28.47 -1.72
CA TYR A 7 3.92 27.85 -0.57
C TYR A 7 2.93 27.32 0.50
N HIS A 8 1.64 27.23 0.17
CA HIS A 8 0.64 26.61 1.06
C HIS A 8 0.07 25.35 0.42
N LEU A 9 0.02 24.28 1.22
CA LEU A 9 -0.66 23.04 0.86
C LEU A 9 -2.13 23.34 0.55
N ARG A 10 -2.64 22.80 -0.57
CA ARG A 10 -4.04 22.97 -0.96
C ARG A 10 -4.95 22.36 0.11
N GLY A 11 -5.92 23.14 0.59
CA GLY A 11 -6.91 22.66 1.55
C GLY A 11 -6.40 22.53 3.00
N PHE A 12 -5.16 22.92 3.30
CA PHE A 12 -4.62 22.87 4.66
C PHE A 12 -4.96 24.15 5.45
N ASN A 13 -5.51 23.98 6.66
CA ASN A 13 -5.70 25.04 7.63
C ASN A 13 -4.61 24.95 8.72
N PRO A 14 -3.62 25.87 8.76
CA PRO A 14 -2.56 25.86 9.77
C PRO A 14 -3.05 26.13 11.19
N GLY A 15 -4.30 26.57 11.37
CA GLY A 15 -4.91 26.83 12.67
C GLY A 15 -5.61 25.63 13.32
N SER A 16 -5.46 24.39 12.82
CA SER A 16 -6.08 23.22 13.44
C SER A 16 -5.48 22.90 14.82
N GLU A 17 -6.33 22.58 15.80
CA GLU A 17 -5.92 22.23 17.16
C GLU A 17 -5.26 20.83 17.26
N THR A 18 -5.41 19.99 16.23
CA THR A 18 -4.83 18.64 16.18
C THR A 18 -3.35 18.72 15.80
N GLN A 19 -2.47 18.54 16.78
CA GLN A 19 -1.01 18.59 16.58
C GLN A 19 -0.33 17.35 17.17
N VAL A 20 0.69 16.87 16.45
CA VAL A 20 1.62 15.83 16.91
C VAL A 20 3.01 16.44 17.04
N LYS A 21 3.73 16.10 18.12
CA LYS A 21 5.13 16.47 18.30
C LYS A 21 6.00 15.23 18.15
N LEU A 22 6.93 15.29 17.20
CA LEU A 22 7.87 14.24 16.89
C LEU A 22 9.31 14.69 17.15
N GLU A 23 10.15 13.76 17.56
CA GLU A 23 11.61 13.88 17.56
C GLU A 23 12.15 13.03 16.41
N ILE A 24 12.91 13.63 15.51
CA ILE A 24 13.56 12.90 14.42
C ILE A 24 14.77 12.18 15.00
N LEU A 25 14.82 10.86 14.85
CA LEU A 25 15.94 10.04 15.32
C LEU A 25 17.00 9.89 14.24
N GLU A 26 16.58 9.57 13.01
CA GLU A 26 17.46 9.37 11.86
C GLU A 26 16.73 9.56 10.53
N SER A 27 17.50 9.74 9.46
CA SER A 27 17.01 9.72 8.08
C SER A 27 17.24 8.32 7.52
N LEU A 28 16.17 7.61 7.17
CA LEU A 28 16.23 6.24 6.66
C LEU A 28 16.55 6.21 5.17
N SER A 29 15.91 7.07 4.38
CA SER A 29 16.13 7.13 2.92
C SER A 29 15.63 8.45 2.30
N GLY A 30 15.90 8.62 1.00
CA GLY A 30 15.45 9.77 0.21
C GLY A 30 16.13 11.09 0.59
N GLY A 31 15.44 12.20 0.33
CA GLY A 31 16.01 13.55 0.52
C GLY A 31 16.58 14.12 -0.78
N VAL A 32 17.65 14.91 -0.71
CA VAL A 32 18.19 15.64 -1.88
C VAL A 32 18.44 14.69 -3.05
N ASP A 33 17.80 14.96 -4.18
CA ASP A 33 17.77 14.14 -5.41
C ASP A 33 17.15 12.74 -5.28
N GLY A 34 16.66 12.37 -4.09
CA GLY A 34 16.01 11.11 -3.76
C GLY A 34 14.49 11.20 -3.55
N ARG A 35 13.85 12.33 -3.90
CA ARG A 35 12.39 12.58 -3.74
C ARG A 35 11.96 12.59 -2.26
N ALA A 36 10.85 11.94 -1.91
CA ALA A 36 10.31 11.97 -0.56
C ALA A 36 11.36 11.49 0.47
N GLN A 37 11.56 12.26 1.53
CA GLN A 37 12.50 11.90 2.59
C GLN A 37 11.78 11.03 3.62
N VAL A 38 12.36 9.88 3.96
CA VAL A 38 11.81 8.96 4.97
C VAL A 38 12.60 9.14 6.26
N LEU A 39 11.90 9.53 7.33
CA LEU A 39 12.48 9.82 8.63
C LEU A 39 11.95 8.85 9.69
N LEU A 40 12.85 8.26 10.48
CA LEU A 40 12.46 7.59 11.70
C LEU A 40 12.23 8.63 12.79
N CYS A 41 11.05 8.60 13.38
CA CYS A 41 10.62 9.54 14.40
C CYS A 41 10.23 8.82 15.69
N LYS A 42 10.40 9.50 16.82
CA LYS A 42 9.84 9.14 18.11
C LYS A 42 8.69 10.08 18.44
N VAL A 43 7.55 9.53 18.85
CA VAL A 43 6.42 10.34 19.32
C VAL A 43 6.77 10.96 20.67
N ILE A 44 6.76 12.29 20.76
CA ILE A 44 6.95 13.03 22.02
C ILE A 44 5.61 13.38 22.63
N LYS A 45 4.65 13.80 21.80
CA LYS A 45 3.30 14.14 22.22
C LYS A 45 2.31 13.78 21.11
N PRO A 46 1.41 12.81 21.32
CA PRO A 46 0.33 12.54 20.37
C PRO A 46 -0.75 13.64 20.45
N PRO A 47 -1.63 13.73 19.44
CA PRO A 47 -2.79 14.61 19.48
C PRO A 47 -3.71 14.32 20.68
N PRO A 48 -4.47 15.30 21.20
CA PRO A 48 -5.44 15.08 22.28
C PRO A 48 -6.51 14.06 21.89
N ALA A 49 -6.87 13.15 22.81
CA ALA A 49 -7.92 12.15 22.56
C ALA A 49 -9.29 12.75 22.19
N SER A 50 -9.59 13.99 22.59
CA SER A 50 -10.83 14.69 22.20
C SER A 50 -10.84 15.16 20.74
N SER A 51 -9.67 15.29 20.11
CA SER A 51 -9.55 15.67 18.68
C SER A 51 -9.79 14.50 17.72
N THR A 52 -9.79 13.25 18.21
CA THR A 52 -10.04 12.05 17.40
C THR A 52 -11.50 11.58 17.46
N VAL A 53 -12.35 12.20 18.29
CA VAL A 53 -13.70 11.68 18.63
C VAL A 53 -14.83 12.29 17.79
N ASN A 54 -14.61 13.41 17.08
CA ASN A 54 -15.69 14.15 16.40
C ASN A 54 -15.64 14.13 14.86
N VAL A 55 -14.81 13.29 14.25
CA VAL A 55 -14.89 13.00 12.81
C VAL A 55 -15.41 11.57 12.72
N GLY A 56 -16.67 11.40 12.34
CA GLY A 56 -17.30 10.06 12.24
C GLY A 56 -16.41 9.13 11.42
N GLU A 57 -16.07 7.96 11.97
CA GLU A 57 -15.09 7.03 11.41
C GLU A 57 -13.79 7.74 10.99
N GLY A 58 -12.87 7.99 11.93
CA GLY A 58 -11.64 8.74 11.68
C GLY A 58 -10.92 8.28 10.41
N ASP A 59 -10.29 9.21 9.69
CA ASP A 59 -9.66 8.92 8.39
C ASP A 59 -8.30 8.19 8.48
N HIS A 60 -7.86 7.90 9.71
CA HIS A 60 -6.59 7.26 10.02
C HIS A 60 -6.61 6.69 11.45
N GLU A 61 -5.65 5.85 11.77
CA GLU A 61 -5.45 5.32 13.12
C GLU A 61 -4.97 6.44 14.06
N PRO A 62 -5.32 6.41 15.35
CA PRO A 62 -4.70 7.29 16.34
C PRO A 62 -3.17 7.16 16.34
N VAL A 63 -2.48 8.30 16.37
CA VAL A 63 -1.02 8.31 16.55
C VAL A 63 -0.69 7.63 17.88
N PRO A 64 0.27 6.69 17.91
CA PRO A 64 0.57 5.94 19.12
C PRO A 64 1.14 6.81 20.24
N GLY A 65 1.16 6.26 21.45
CA GLY A 65 1.57 6.99 22.65
C GLY A 65 3.05 7.46 22.65
N PRO A 66 3.41 8.37 23.57
CA PRO A 66 4.78 8.87 23.70
C PRO A 66 5.81 7.73 23.81
N GLY A 67 6.96 7.92 23.18
CA GLY A 67 8.04 6.93 23.13
C GLY A 67 7.98 5.98 21.95
N THR A 68 6.83 5.83 21.30
CA THR A 68 6.66 4.93 20.15
C THR A 68 7.42 5.44 18.93
N ARG A 69 8.07 4.53 18.21
CA ARG A 69 8.75 4.81 16.93
C ARG A 69 7.76 4.73 15.77
N ILE A 70 7.77 5.72 14.91
CA ILE A 70 6.95 5.80 13.69
C ILE A 70 7.80 6.34 12.54
N VAL A 71 7.32 6.19 11.31
CA VAL A 71 7.95 6.77 10.12
C VAL A 71 7.19 8.02 9.69
N ALA A 72 7.93 9.06 9.33
CA ALA A 72 7.42 10.24 8.64
C ALA A 72 8.01 10.30 7.23
N LYS A 73 7.16 10.12 6.20
CA LYS A 73 7.54 10.28 4.79
C LYS A 73 7.18 11.70 4.34
N VAL A 74 8.19 12.53 4.08
CA VAL A 74 8.08 13.99 3.87
C VAL A 74 8.24 14.33 2.39
N TYR A 75 7.26 15.05 1.83
CA TYR A 75 7.21 15.41 0.40
C TYR A 75 7.59 16.87 0.22
N ASP A 76 8.87 17.16 0.43
CA ASP A 76 9.41 18.49 0.13
C ASP A 76 9.90 18.55 -1.32
N SER A 77 9.26 19.38 -2.14
CA SER A 77 9.66 19.65 -3.53
C SER A 77 11.14 19.97 -3.76
N ARG A 78 11.89 20.42 -2.74
CA ARG A 78 13.34 20.67 -2.81
C ARG A 78 14.17 19.39 -2.93
N PHE A 79 13.58 18.24 -2.62
CA PHE A 79 14.21 16.93 -2.71
C PHE A 79 14.01 16.24 -4.06
N TRP A 80 13.17 16.79 -4.93
CA TRP A 80 13.02 16.28 -6.29
C TRP A 80 14.20 16.76 -7.13
N PRO A 81 14.75 15.90 -8.01
CA PRO A 81 15.84 16.30 -8.89
C PRO A 81 15.42 17.49 -9.76
N SER A 82 16.36 18.38 -10.06
CA SER A 82 16.13 19.61 -10.83
C SER A 82 15.28 19.34 -12.07
N ASP A 83 14.33 20.25 -12.35
CA ASP A 83 13.34 20.06 -13.39
C ASP A 83 13.90 20.14 -14.81
N TYR A 84 15.14 20.62 -15.06
CA TYR A 84 15.84 20.63 -16.38
C TYR A 84 14.96 20.82 -17.63
N GLY A 85 13.91 21.65 -17.56
CA GLY A 85 12.97 21.87 -18.67
C GLY A 85 11.82 20.88 -18.81
N ALA A 86 11.58 20.01 -17.82
CA ALA A 86 10.43 19.15 -17.72
C ALA A 86 9.12 19.97 -17.66
N PRO A 87 8.03 19.48 -18.27
CA PRO A 87 6.77 20.21 -18.33
C PRO A 87 6.05 20.33 -16.97
N ILE A 88 6.52 19.62 -15.94
CA ILE A 88 5.92 19.54 -14.61
C ILE A 88 6.97 20.00 -13.60
N SER A 89 6.63 21.01 -12.79
CA SER A 89 7.52 21.50 -11.74
C SER A 89 7.62 20.53 -10.57
N ASN A 90 8.74 20.57 -9.84
CA ASN A 90 8.97 19.74 -8.66
C ASN A 90 7.89 19.91 -7.57
N HIS A 91 7.29 21.10 -7.47
CA HIS A 91 6.14 21.33 -6.60
C HIS A 91 4.93 20.48 -6.99
N LYS A 92 4.62 20.37 -8.29
CA LYS A 92 3.51 19.55 -8.77
C LYS A 92 3.81 18.06 -8.65
N LEU A 93 5.07 17.65 -8.82
CA LEU A 93 5.47 16.25 -8.62
C LEU A 93 5.33 15.86 -7.14
N ALA A 94 5.92 16.63 -6.22
CA ALA A 94 5.81 16.35 -4.78
C ALA A 94 4.35 16.38 -4.27
N ASP A 95 3.54 17.34 -4.72
CA ASP A 95 2.09 17.42 -4.41
C ASP A 95 1.35 16.20 -4.98
N GLY A 96 1.67 15.79 -6.21
CA GLY A 96 1.10 14.61 -6.87
C GLY A 96 1.42 13.31 -6.15
N ASP A 97 2.70 13.08 -5.86
CA ASP A 97 3.19 11.88 -5.16
C ASP A 97 2.56 11.78 -3.75
N LEU A 98 2.53 12.89 -3.00
CA LEU A 98 1.86 12.96 -1.71
C LEU A 98 0.36 12.64 -1.84
N CYS A 99 -0.33 13.25 -2.81
CA CYS A 99 -1.76 13.05 -3.00
C CYS A 99 -2.10 11.59 -3.31
N CYS A 100 -1.34 10.95 -4.20
CA CYS A 100 -1.57 9.56 -4.60
C CYS A 100 -1.34 8.62 -3.42
N GLU A 101 -0.19 8.73 -2.75
CA GLU A 101 0.15 7.83 -1.65
C GLU A 101 -0.73 8.05 -0.41
N SER A 102 -0.99 9.30 -0.03
CA SER A 102 -1.89 9.65 1.08
C SER A 102 -3.29 9.07 0.86
N TYR A 103 -3.81 9.20 -0.36
CA TYR A 103 -5.15 8.69 -0.67
C TYR A 103 -5.19 7.16 -0.68
N ALA A 104 -4.16 6.49 -1.21
CA ALA A 104 -4.07 5.03 -1.17
C ALA A 104 -4.09 4.51 0.28
N TYR A 105 -3.25 5.07 1.16
CA TYR A 105 -3.24 4.70 2.59
C TYR A 105 -4.58 4.97 3.28
N LYS A 106 -5.16 6.16 3.07
CA LYS A 106 -6.46 6.52 3.63
C LYS A 106 -7.55 5.55 3.19
N TYR A 107 -7.60 5.23 1.90
CA TYR A 107 -8.58 4.31 1.35
C TYR A 107 -8.41 2.89 1.91
N LEU A 108 -7.17 2.39 1.98
CA LEU A 108 -6.85 1.10 2.60
C LEU A 108 -7.24 1.06 4.08
N TYR A 109 -7.00 2.13 4.82
CA TYR A 109 -7.39 2.25 6.23
C TYR A 109 -8.91 2.19 6.38
N GLN A 110 -9.67 2.93 5.55
CA GLN A 110 -11.14 2.89 5.55
C GLN A 110 -11.70 1.50 5.22
N LYS A 111 -10.95 0.70 4.46
CA LYS A 111 -11.26 -0.71 4.18
C LYS A 111 -10.75 -1.68 5.26
N LYS A 112 -10.12 -1.18 6.33
CA LYS A 112 -9.49 -1.96 7.41
C LYS A 112 -8.40 -2.91 6.87
N LEU A 113 -7.53 -2.38 6.01
CA LEU A 113 -6.46 -3.12 5.32
C LEU A 113 -5.06 -2.54 5.59
N THR A 114 -4.91 -1.76 6.67
CA THR A 114 -3.62 -1.22 7.14
C THR A 114 -3.28 -1.79 8.51
N GLY A 115 -1.98 -1.92 8.81
CA GLY A 115 -1.49 -2.47 10.08
C GLY A 115 -1.51 -4.00 10.09
N TYR A 116 -1.03 -4.60 11.18
CA TYR A 116 -1.00 -6.06 11.29
C TYR A 116 -2.42 -6.66 11.28
N PRO A 117 -2.68 -7.77 10.55
CA PRO A 117 -1.75 -8.61 9.78
C PRO A 117 -1.71 -8.26 8.28
N HIS A 118 -2.17 -7.08 7.88
CA HIS A 118 -2.33 -6.71 6.48
C HIS A 118 -1.00 -6.38 5.79
N LEU A 119 -1.04 -6.44 4.46
CA LEU A 119 0.08 -6.12 3.60
C LEU A 119 0.48 -4.64 3.69
N THR A 120 -0.43 -3.73 4.03
CA THR A 120 -0.12 -2.30 4.14
C THR A 120 0.29 -1.93 5.55
N ALA A 121 1.33 -1.11 5.72
CA ALA A 121 1.72 -0.55 7.02
C ALA A 121 0.55 0.22 7.69
N GLN A 122 0.51 0.26 9.03
CA GLN A 122 -0.51 1.05 9.74
C GLN A 122 -0.41 2.54 9.36
N TYR A 123 -1.53 3.14 8.98
CA TYR A 123 -1.61 4.55 8.59
C TYR A 123 -2.06 5.42 9.77
N TYR A 124 -1.21 6.38 10.17
CA TYR A 124 -1.46 7.34 11.26
C TYR A 124 -1.85 8.74 10.76
N GLY A 125 -2.17 8.85 9.48
CA GLY A 125 -2.68 10.08 8.88
C GLY A 125 -1.67 10.82 8.02
N THR A 126 -2.21 11.78 7.27
CA THR A 126 -1.45 12.74 6.47
C THR A 126 -1.49 14.08 7.18
N TRP A 127 -0.30 14.63 7.38
CA TRP A 127 -0.05 15.79 8.21
C TRP A 127 0.66 16.86 7.39
N ALA A 128 0.72 18.07 7.95
CA ALA A 128 1.56 19.14 7.43
C ALA A 128 2.53 19.58 8.52
N VAL A 129 3.77 19.87 8.12
CA VAL A 129 4.77 20.49 8.98
C VAL A 129 5.16 21.83 8.41
N THR A 130 5.29 22.82 9.28
CA THR A 130 5.78 24.16 8.92
C THR A 130 7.27 24.23 9.18
N LEU A 131 8.05 24.39 8.11
CA LEU A 131 9.51 24.51 8.16
C LEU A 131 9.92 25.97 7.99
N PRO A 132 10.94 26.45 8.74
CA PRO A 132 11.50 27.78 8.52
C PRO A 132 12.23 27.84 7.17
N ARG A 133 12.02 28.94 6.44
CA ARG A 133 12.64 29.26 5.15
C ARG A 133 13.31 30.63 5.24
N GLY A 134 14.49 30.66 5.87
CA GLY A 134 15.22 31.91 6.12
C GLY A 134 14.57 32.77 7.21
N LYS A 135 14.99 34.04 7.31
CA LYS A 135 14.73 34.87 8.50
C LYS A 135 13.24 35.13 8.80
N ASN A 136 12.36 35.20 7.79
CA ASN A 136 10.94 35.61 7.96
C ASN A 136 9.94 34.84 7.07
N LYS A 137 10.32 33.73 6.45
CA LYS A 137 9.39 32.92 5.65
C LYS A 137 9.32 31.54 6.25
N SER A 138 8.14 30.93 6.17
CA SER A 138 7.95 29.51 6.44
C SER A 138 7.37 28.85 5.19
N MET A 139 7.53 27.54 5.09
CA MET A 139 6.87 26.73 4.09
C MET A 139 6.18 25.56 4.78
N SER A 140 4.97 25.23 4.32
CA SER A 140 4.29 24.01 4.76
C SER A 140 4.60 22.90 3.78
N VAL A 141 5.06 21.76 4.29
CA VAL A 141 5.26 20.54 3.50
C VAL A 141 4.37 19.45 4.06
N GLY A 142 3.83 18.63 3.17
CA GLY A 142 3.00 17.50 3.56
C GLY A 142 3.86 16.30 3.92
N LEU A 143 3.37 15.49 4.85
CA LEU A 143 4.00 14.25 5.23
C LEU A 143 2.95 13.18 5.56
N ILE A 144 3.33 11.93 5.42
CA ILE A 144 2.53 10.77 5.82
C ILE A 144 3.17 10.18 7.07
N LEU A 145 2.37 9.95 8.12
CA LEU A 145 2.79 9.19 9.29
C LEU A 145 2.31 7.74 9.17
N MET A 146 3.23 6.80 9.35
CA MET A 146 2.96 5.37 9.21
C MET A 146 3.76 4.54 10.20
N GLU A 147 3.40 3.26 10.32
CA GLU A 147 4.12 2.25 11.09
C GLU A 147 5.62 2.24 10.73
N HIS A 148 6.46 2.11 11.75
CA HIS A 148 7.88 1.81 11.52
C HIS A 148 8.06 0.30 11.35
N ILE A 149 8.44 -0.12 10.14
CA ILE A 149 8.75 -1.50 9.83
C ILE A 149 10.22 -1.78 10.13
N VAL A 150 10.48 -2.53 11.20
CA VAL A 150 11.83 -3.01 11.53
C VAL A 150 12.08 -4.26 10.70
N GLY A 151 12.74 -4.10 9.56
CA GLY A 151 12.94 -5.19 8.62
C GLY A 151 13.71 -4.77 7.38
N TYR A 152 13.71 -5.67 6.40
CA TYR A 152 14.47 -5.53 5.16
C TYR A 152 13.54 -5.70 3.97
N SER A 153 13.76 -4.91 2.92
CA SER A 153 13.16 -5.19 1.62
C SER A 153 13.68 -6.52 1.06
N ILE A 154 12.91 -7.16 0.18
CA ILE A 154 13.37 -8.39 -0.49
C ILE A 154 14.67 -8.13 -1.28
N ASP A 155 14.83 -6.94 -1.86
CA ASP A 155 16.06 -6.55 -2.56
C ASP A 155 17.26 -6.44 -1.62
N GLU A 156 17.10 -5.96 -0.38
CA GLU A 156 18.21 -5.92 0.60
C GLU A 156 18.62 -7.32 1.10
N LEU A 157 17.71 -8.30 1.01
CA LEU A 157 17.95 -9.69 1.41
C LEU A 157 18.60 -10.53 0.30
N CYS A 158 18.80 -9.97 -0.88
CA CYS A 158 19.25 -10.71 -2.06
C CYS A 158 20.33 -9.96 -2.84
N ASP A 159 21.27 -10.70 -3.40
CA ASP A 159 22.03 -10.23 -4.55
C ASP A 159 21.20 -10.40 -5.84
N ARG A 160 21.66 -9.82 -6.94
CA ARG A 160 21.13 -10.09 -8.28
C ARG A 160 22.15 -10.85 -9.13
N ASP A 161 21.71 -11.90 -9.81
CA ASP A 161 22.55 -12.62 -10.78
C ASP A 161 22.63 -11.88 -12.13
N LYS A 162 23.40 -12.42 -13.07
CA LYS A 162 23.58 -11.84 -14.42
C LYS A 162 22.30 -11.78 -15.28
N TYR A 163 21.21 -12.38 -14.82
CA TYR A 163 19.90 -12.35 -15.45
C TYR A 163 18.91 -11.50 -14.63
N GLU A 164 19.42 -10.69 -13.69
CA GLU A 164 18.65 -9.86 -12.76
C GLU A 164 17.73 -10.67 -11.83
N GLN A 165 17.98 -11.97 -11.65
CA GLN A 165 17.23 -12.81 -10.71
C GLN A 165 17.77 -12.64 -9.29
N LEU A 166 16.88 -12.68 -8.31
CA LEU A 166 17.20 -12.58 -6.89
C LEU A 166 17.99 -13.83 -6.44
N VAL A 167 19.06 -13.61 -5.70
CA VAL A 167 19.88 -14.64 -5.06
C VAL A 167 19.87 -14.36 -3.56
N PRO A 168 18.94 -14.98 -2.79
CA PRO A 168 18.87 -14.80 -1.36
C PRO A 168 20.16 -15.27 -0.68
N ASP A 169 20.65 -14.51 0.30
CA ASP A 169 21.74 -14.98 1.14
C ASP A 169 21.23 -16.06 2.11
N VAL A 170 21.57 -17.32 1.81
CA VAL A 170 21.20 -18.49 2.61
C VAL A 170 22.36 -19.00 3.46
N SER A 171 23.45 -18.25 3.57
CA SER A 171 24.66 -18.67 4.28
C SER A 171 24.49 -18.65 5.81
N ALA A 172 23.64 -17.76 6.33
CA ALA A 172 23.34 -17.61 7.75
C ALA A 172 21.91 -17.07 7.97
N PRO A 173 21.33 -17.26 9.16
CA PRO A 173 20.10 -16.58 9.55
C PRO A 173 20.29 -15.05 9.52
N ILE A 174 19.28 -14.35 9.02
CA ILE A 174 19.24 -12.88 9.03
C ILE A 174 18.76 -12.41 10.39
N ILE A 175 19.55 -11.56 11.05
CA ILE A 175 19.19 -10.93 12.33
C ILE A 175 18.31 -9.71 12.02
N PHE A 176 17.09 -9.68 12.55
CA PHE A 176 16.16 -8.56 12.36
C PHE A 176 16.31 -7.50 13.45
N HIS A 177 16.37 -7.94 14.71
CA HIS A 177 16.54 -7.05 15.86
C HIS A 177 16.91 -7.84 17.12
N GLU A 178 17.51 -7.12 18.07
CA GLU A 178 17.68 -7.61 19.44
C GLU A 178 16.35 -7.57 20.21
N SER A 179 16.09 -8.61 21.00
CA SER A 179 14.91 -8.71 21.85
C SER A 179 15.16 -9.54 23.10
N ASN A 180 14.64 -9.04 24.22
CA ASN A 180 14.61 -9.78 25.49
C ASN A 180 13.60 -10.93 25.49
N GLN A 181 12.71 -11.02 24.49
CA GLN A 181 11.76 -12.13 24.34
C GLN A 181 12.38 -13.32 23.59
N ALA A 182 13.45 -13.08 22.81
CA ALA A 182 14.16 -14.11 22.09
C ALA A 182 15.08 -14.92 23.01
N LYS A 183 15.20 -16.24 22.75
CA LYS A 183 16.02 -17.15 23.58
C LYS A 183 17.49 -16.75 23.63
N ASP A 184 18.03 -16.31 22.50
CA ASP A 184 19.44 -15.96 22.35
C ASP A 184 19.67 -14.44 22.30
N GLY A 185 18.64 -13.66 22.64
CA GLY A 185 18.69 -12.19 22.60
C GLY A 185 18.48 -11.58 21.20
N GLU A 186 18.42 -12.40 20.15
CA GLU A 186 18.26 -11.98 18.75
C GLU A 186 17.06 -12.67 18.11
N VAL A 187 16.28 -11.91 17.32
CA VAL A 187 15.21 -12.44 16.48
C VAL A 187 15.75 -12.61 15.07
N CYS A 188 15.78 -13.85 14.60
CA CYS A 188 16.38 -14.20 13.31
C CYS A 188 15.40 -14.92 12.39
N LEU A 189 15.66 -14.86 11.09
CA LEU A 189 14.95 -15.62 10.07
C LEU A 189 15.93 -16.30 9.11
N GLU A 190 15.81 -17.61 8.93
CA GLU A 190 16.49 -18.33 7.85
C GLU A 190 15.72 -18.13 6.54
N LEU A 191 16.40 -17.75 5.45
CA LEU A 191 15.78 -17.56 4.13
C LEU A 191 15.58 -18.90 3.37
N THR A 192 15.08 -19.91 4.09
CA THR A 192 14.68 -21.20 3.53
C THR A 192 13.64 -21.03 2.42
N LYS A 193 13.47 -22.06 1.59
CA LYS A 193 12.42 -22.04 0.56
C LYS A 193 11.06 -21.80 1.23
N GLU A 194 10.79 -22.47 2.32
CA GLU A 194 9.51 -22.42 3.05
C GLU A 194 9.20 -21.00 3.53
N ASN A 195 10.16 -20.32 4.18
CA ASN A 195 9.97 -18.95 4.67
C ASN A 195 9.80 -17.94 3.52
N ARG A 196 10.58 -18.08 2.44
CA ARG A 196 10.43 -17.22 1.25
C ARG A 196 9.07 -17.41 0.58
N MET A 197 8.61 -18.65 0.43
CA MET A 197 7.30 -18.93 -0.14
C MET A 197 6.16 -18.46 0.76
N GLU A 198 6.33 -18.47 2.09
CA GLU A 198 5.36 -17.88 3.03
C GLU A 198 5.26 -16.36 2.88
N VAL A 199 6.40 -15.65 2.75
CA VAL A 199 6.41 -14.21 2.43
C VAL A 199 5.69 -13.93 1.10
N LEU A 200 6.00 -14.71 0.07
CA LEU A 200 5.37 -14.55 -1.24
C LEU A 200 3.85 -14.83 -1.19
N LYS A 201 3.43 -15.80 -0.37
CA LYS A 201 2.02 -16.12 -0.14
C LYS A 201 1.29 -14.93 0.48
N GLN A 202 1.83 -14.33 1.54
CA GLN A 202 1.25 -13.15 2.19
C GLN A 202 1.16 -11.94 1.25
N PHE A 203 2.22 -11.70 0.46
CA PHE A 203 2.23 -10.65 -0.56
C PHE A 203 1.09 -10.85 -1.58
N ILE A 204 1.00 -12.04 -2.18
CA ILE A 204 -0.01 -12.35 -3.19
C ILE A 204 -1.43 -12.27 -2.61
N ASP A 205 -1.67 -12.80 -1.41
CA ASP A 205 -2.96 -12.69 -0.70
C ASP A 205 -3.36 -11.22 -0.48
N GLY A 206 -2.43 -10.42 0.05
CA GLY A 206 -2.65 -9.00 0.29
C GLY A 206 -3.01 -8.25 -0.99
N CYS A 207 -2.28 -8.50 -2.08
CA CYS A 207 -2.58 -7.84 -3.35
C CYS A 207 -3.95 -8.24 -3.92
N VAL A 208 -4.37 -9.51 -3.88
CA VAL A 208 -5.73 -9.88 -4.37
C VAL A 208 -6.84 -9.30 -3.50
N ARG A 209 -6.62 -9.18 -2.19
CA ARG A 209 -7.55 -8.48 -1.29
C ARG A 209 -7.63 -6.99 -1.59
N HIS A 210 -6.51 -6.35 -1.90
CA HIS A 210 -6.50 -4.95 -2.35
C HIS A 210 -7.23 -4.79 -3.70
N MET A 211 -7.00 -5.68 -4.67
CA MET A 211 -7.75 -5.69 -5.93
C MET A 211 -9.26 -5.83 -5.74
N HIS A 212 -9.68 -6.63 -4.76
CA HIS A 212 -11.08 -6.82 -4.41
C HIS A 212 -11.76 -5.57 -3.84
N VAL A 213 -10.98 -4.60 -3.33
CA VAL A 213 -11.49 -3.29 -2.93
C VAL A 213 -11.15 -2.20 -3.95
N GLY A 214 -10.85 -2.58 -5.19
CA GLY A 214 -10.62 -1.63 -6.28
C GLY A 214 -9.24 -0.98 -6.29
N ILE A 215 -8.22 -1.63 -5.72
CA ILE A 215 -6.84 -1.13 -5.71
C ILE A 215 -5.96 -1.91 -6.69
N ALA A 216 -5.14 -1.19 -7.45
CA ALA A 216 -4.09 -1.77 -8.28
C ALA A 216 -2.72 -1.18 -7.92
N HIS A 217 -1.75 -2.05 -7.67
CA HIS A 217 -0.38 -1.65 -7.37
C HIS A 217 0.45 -1.73 -8.65
N ASN A 218 0.82 -0.58 -9.20
CA ASN A 218 1.61 -0.50 -10.43
C ASN A 218 3.12 -0.57 -10.18
N ASP A 219 3.55 -0.69 -8.93
CA ASP A 219 4.97 -0.74 -8.51
C ASP A 219 5.18 -1.79 -7.40
N ALA A 220 4.58 -2.96 -7.58
CA ALA A 220 4.61 -4.06 -6.63
C ALA A 220 5.91 -4.85 -6.79
N GLU A 221 7.04 -4.20 -6.47
CA GLU A 221 8.41 -4.66 -6.74
C GLU A 221 9.15 -5.12 -5.47
N PRO A 222 10.19 -5.97 -5.56
CA PRO A 222 10.92 -6.48 -4.40
C PRO A 222 11.49 -5.41 -3.45
N HIS A 223 11.95 -4.27 -3.96
CA HIS A 223 12.44 -3.15 -3.12
C HIS A 223 11.32 -2.46 -2.32
N ASN A 224 10.06 -2.61 -2.72
CA ASN A 224 8.90 -2.08 -2.01
C ASN A 224 8.24 -3.13 -1.09
N VAL A 225 8.69 -4.38 -1.12
CA VAL A 225 8.15 -5.47 -0.28
C VAL A 225 9.13 -5.81 0.83
N PHE A 226 8.74 -5.49 2.05
CA PHE A 226 9.51 -5.69 3.27
C PHE A 226 9.10 -6.95 3.99
N VAL A 227 10.09 -7.63 4.55
CA VAL A 227 9.92 -8.71 5.52
C VAL A 227 10.21 -8.12 6.90
N THR A 228 9.44 -8.49 7.92
CA THR A 228 9.71 -8.16 9.32
C THR A 228 9.34 -9.31 10.23
N MET A 229 10.04 -9.42 11.35
CA MET A 229 9.74 -10.35 12.44
C MET A 229 9.11 -9.64 13.64
N ARG A 230 8.50 -8.47 13.42
CA ARG A 230 7.94 -7.62 14.49
C ARG A 230 6.54 -7.11 14.19
N ASN A 231 5.74 -6.97 15.24
CA ASN A 231 4.51 -6.19 15.24
C ASN A 231 4.52 -5.22 16.43
N GLY A 232 4.78 -3.94 16.17
CA GLY A 232 4.97 -2.97 17.24
C GLY A 232 6.16 -3.35 18.14
N ASN A 233 5.88 -3.72 19.39
CA ASN A 233 6.92 -4.17 20.35
C ASN A 233 7.03 -5.69 20.45
N ASP A 234 6.12 -6.44 19.83
CA ASP A 234 6.03 -7.88 19.94
C ASP A 234 6.81 -8.57 18.83
N ASP A 235 7.51 -9.64 19.19
CA ASP A 235 8.20 -10.50 18.23
C ASP A 235 7.24 -11.49 17.59
N LEU A 236 7.50 -11.84 16.33
CA LEU A 236 6.68 -12.77 15.57
C LEU A 236 7.38 -14.11 15.39
N ASP A 237 6.63 -15.21 15.52
CA ASP A 237 7.13 -16.56 15.21
C ASP A 237 7.27 -16.81 13.70
N LYS A 238 6.59 -16.01 12.87
CA LYS A 238 6.59 -16.11 11.42
C LYS A 238 6.83 -14.74 10.78
N PRO A 239 7.47 -14.69 9.61
CA PRO A 239 7.67 -13.44 8.91
C PRO A 239 6.32 -12.79 8.58
N ARG A 240 6.25 -11.48 8.77
CA ARG A 240 5.19 -10.62 8.24
C ARG A 240 5.70 -9.92 7.00
N THR A 241 4.87 -9.90 5.96
CA THR A 241 5.14 -9.18 4.72
C THR A 241 4.41 -7.85 4.71
N VAL A 242 5.13 -6.76 4.40
CA VAL A 242 4.57 -5.41 4.31
C VAL A 242 5.02 -4.78 3.01
N MET A 243 4.09 -4.29 2.21
CA MET A 243 4.39 -3.48 1.04
C MET A 243 4.35 -2.01 1.43
N LEU A 244 5.39 -1.29 1.03
CA LEU A 244 5.54 0.15 1.20
C LEU A 244 5.49 0.83 -0.17
N ASP A 245 5.59 2.15 -0.16
CA ASP A 245 5.61 3.03 -1.34
C ASP A 245 4.39 2.90 -2.26
N HIS A 246 3.30 3.59 -1.90
CA HIS A 246 2.07 3.58 -2.67
C HIS A 246 1.93 4.74 -3.68
N ILE A 247 3.03 5.41 -4.06
CA ILE A 247 2.97 6.56 -5.01
C ILE A 247 2.33 6.20 -6.35
N LEU A 248 2.53 4.98 -6.85
CA LEU A 248 1.96 4.48 -8.11
C LEU A 248 0.72 3.59 -7.91
N THR A 249 0.18 3.55 -6.69
CA THR A 249 -1.04 2.79 -6.42
C THR A 249 -2.26 3.53 -6.98
N GLU A 250 -3.06 2.83 -7.79
CA GLU A 250 -4.31 3.32 -8.31
C GLU A 250 -5.47 2.88 -7.41
N VAL A 251 -6.35 3.83 -7.08
CA VAL A 251 -7.63 3.54 -6.43
C VAL A 251 -8.73 3.76 -7.46
N TRP A 252 -9.42 2.68 -7.86
CA TRP A 252 -10.38 2.68 -8.97
C TRP A 252 -11.40 3.82 -8.86
N SER A 253 -12.01 4.00 -7.69
CA SER A 253 -13.03 5.03 -7.46
C SER A 253 -12.57 6.47 -7.71
N MET A 254 -11.26 6.69 -7.83
CA MET A 254 -10.66 8.01 -8.13
C MET A 254 -10.24 8.17 -9.59
N THR A 255 -10.25 7.08 -10.37
CA THR A 255 -9.88 7.12 -11.78
C THR A 255 -10.90 7.89 -12.62
N ALA A 256 -10.49 8.32 -13.81
CA ALA A 256 -11.42 8.90 -14.78
C ALA A 256 -12.46 7.88 -15.27
N ASP A 257 -12.10 6.60 -15.30
CA ASP A 257 -12.99 5.53 -15.75
C ASP A 257 -14.12 5.27 -14.77
N ALA A 258 -13.87 5.33 -13.46
CA ALA A 258 -14.92 5.20 -12.46
C ALA A 258 -15.98 6.31 -12.49
N ARG A 259 -15.70 7.44 -13.17
CA ARG A 259 -16.68 8.53 -13.35
C ARG A 259 -17.65 8.28 -14.50
N LYS A 260 -17.40 7.27 -15.33
CA LYS A 260 -18.29 6.90 -16.42
C LYS A 260 -19.52 6.18 -15.86
N PRO A 261 -20.75 6.49 -16.32
CA PRO A 261 -21.95 5.80 -15.86
C PRO A 261 -21.85 4.28 -16.04
N GLY A 262 -22.08 3.54 -14.96
CA GLY A 262 -21.99 2.08 -14.94
C GLY A 262 -20.59 1.50 -14.73
N CYS A 263 -19.57 2.35 -14.51
CA CYS A 263 -18.20 1.96 -14.21
C CYS A 263 -17.77 2.33 -12.77
N GLU A 264 -18.70 2.76 -11.92
CA GLU A 264 -18.41 3.31 -10.59
C GLU A 264 -17.72 2.30 -9.66
N THR A 265 -17.94 1.01 -9.90
CA THR A 265 -17.38 -0.11 -9.14
C THR A 265 -16.47 -0.93 -10.05
N HIS A 266 -15.26 -1.25 -9.58
CA HIS A 266 -14.33 -2.08 -10.32
C HIS A 266 -14.91 -3.49 -10.46
N CYS A 267 -14.58 -4.18 -11.56
CA CYS A 267 -15.12 -5.51 -11.81
C CYS A 267 -14.80 -6.52 -10.69
N LEU A 268 -13.63 -6.42 -10.05
CA LEU A 268 -13.22 -7.31 -8.96
C LEU A 268 -13.86 -6.96 -7.60
N GLU A 269 -14.50 -5.81 -7.48
CA GLU A 269 -15.31 -5.42 -6.32
C GLU A 269 -16.74 -5.96 -6.40
N MET A 270 -17.15 -6.52 -7.55
CA MET A 270 -18.53 -6.97 -7.76
C MET A 270 -18.83 -8.34 -7.13
N SER A 271 -17.79 -9.15 -6.87
CA SER A 271 -17.93 -10.42 -6.17
C SER A 271 -18.06 -10.20 -4.65
N SER A 272 -18.44 -11.23 -3.90
CA SER A 272 -18.44 -11.21 -2.43
C SER A 272 -17.09 -11.59 -1.81
N LYS A 273 -16.21 -12.20 -2.61
CA LYS A 273 -14.89 -12.72 -2.21
C LYS A 273 -13.82 -12.14 -3.14
N PRO A 274 -12.56 -12.01 -2.69
CA PRO A 274 -11.44 -11.67 -3.56
C PRO A 274 -11.25 -12.70 -4.67
N PRO A 275 -10.65 -12.32 -5.81
CA PRO A 275 -10.32 -13.28 -6.85
C PRO A 275 -9.24 -14.25 -6.37
N HIS A 276 -9.31 -15.50 -6.85
CA HIS A 276 -8.30 -16.51 -6.56
C HIS A 276 -6.94 -16.06 -7.11
N PRO A 277 -5.84 -16.16 -6.34
CA PRO A 277 -4.51 -15.73 -6.76
C PRO A 277 -4.05 -16.21 -8.13
N MET A 278 -4.35 -17.46 -8.50
CA MET A 278 -4.00 -18.04 -9.80
C MET A 278 -4.65 -17.35 -11.01
N GLU A 279 -5.69 -16.54 -10.80
CA GLU A 279 -6.32 -15.76 -11.87
C GLU A 279 -5.53 -14.48 -12.22
N ARG A 280 -4.59 -14.07 -11.34
CA ARG A 280 -3.80 -12.83 -11.51
C ARG A 280 -2.29 -13.07 -11.51
N TYR A 281 -1.83 -14.08 -10.79
CA TYR A 281 -0.42 -14.31 -10.56
C TYR A 281 0.10 -15.53 -11.33
N SER A 282 1.31 -15.37 -11.85
CA SER A 282 2.10 -16.39 -12.51
C SER A 282 3.56 -15.93 -12.49
N VAL A 283 4.49 -16.80 -12.92
CA VAL A 283 5.90 -16.40 -13.12
C VAL A 283 6.06 -15.20 -14.07
N LYS A 284 5.10 -14.97 -14.98
CA LYS A 284 5.10 -13.82 -15.89
C LYS A 284 4.57 -12.53 -15.25
N ALA A 285 3.69 -12.67 -14.26
CA ALA A 285 3.15 -11.53 -13.51
C ALA A 285 4.12 -11.06 -12.42
N LEU A 286 5.06 -11.92 -12.00
CA LEU A 286 6.08 -11.62 -10.99
C LEU A 286 7.49 -11.89 -11.53
N PRO A 287 7.89 -11.25 -12.64
CA PRO A 287 9.19 -11.51 -13.25
C PRO A 287 10.33 -11.07 -12.32
N ASN A 288 10.17 -9.96 -11.60
CA ASN A 288 11.20 -9.39 -10.75
C ASN A 288 11.40 -10.14 -9.42
N PHE A 289 10.47 -11.04 -9.07
CA PHE A 289 10.60 -11.95 -7.93
C PHE A 289 11.26 -13.29 -8.31
N ALA A 290 11.69 -13.47 -9.57
CA ALA A 290 12.41 -14.66 -9.98
C ALA A 290 13.66 -14.83 -9.12
N GLY A 291 13.83 -16.01 -8.52
CA GLY A 291 14.91 -16.30 -7.56
C GLY A 291 14.45 -16.24 -6.09
N TRP A 292 13.48 -15.36 -5.76
CA TRP A 292 12.76 -15.42 -4.49
C TRP A 292 11.86 -16.65 -4.42
N TYR A 293 11.11 -16.93 -5.49
CA TYR A 293 10.62 -18.28 -5.76
C TYR A 293 11.68 -19.06 -6.55
N PRO A 294 11.66 -20.41 -6.55
CA PRO A 294 12.70 -21.20 -7.19
C PRO A 294 12.92 -20.79 -8.66
N GLY A 295 14.11 -20.26 -8.98
CA GLY A 295 14.39 -19.66 -10.29
C GLY A 295 14.24 -20.62 -11.47
N HIS A 296 14.33 -21.93 -11.26
CA HIS A 296 14.07 -22.90 -12.33
C HIS A 296 12.59 -22.94 -12.79
N TRP A 297 11.65 -22.33 -12.05
CA TRP A 297 10.23 -22.23 -12.41
C TRP A 297 9.99 -21.27 -13.58
N VAL A 298 10.87 -20.28 -13.80
CA VAL A 298 10.75 -19.37 -14.97
C VAL A 298 11.15 -20.03 -16.29
N LYS A 299 11.81 -21.19 -16.24
CA LYS A 299 12.26 -21.89 -17.45
C LYS A 299 11.06 -22.38 -18.28
N PRO A 300 11.14 -22.34 -19.62
CA PRO A 300 10.11 -22.91 -20.48
C PRO A 300 9.75 -24.34 -20.07
N GLY A 301 8.45 -24.62 -19.93
CA GLY A 301 7.93 -25.92 -19.48
C GLY A 301 7.73 -26.06 -17.97
N ASN A 302 8.35 -25.22 -17.14
CA ASN A 302 8.29 -25.31 -15.68
C ASN A 302 7.30 -24.34 -15.02
N HIS A 303 6.61 -23.48 -15.78
CA HIS A 303 5.64 -22.53 -15.22
C HIS A 303 4.53 -23.21 -14.41
N LYS A 304 4.19 -24.46 -14.77
CA LYS A 304 3.18 -25.26 -14.07
C LYS A 304 3.54 -25.56 -12.60
N LEU A 305 4.82 -25.49 -12.24
CA LEU A 305 5.27 -25.66 -10.85
C LEU A 305 4.82 -24.48 -9.98
N PHE A 306 4.80 -23.26 -10.53
CA PHE A 306 4.25 -22.09 -9.84
C PHE A 306 2.74 -22.19 -9.73
N ASP A 307 2.05 -22.60 -10.81
CA ASP A 307 0.60 -22.80 -10.80
C ASP A 307 0.18 -23.87 -9.77
N GLN A 308 0.92 -24.98 -9.71
CA GLN A 308 0.71 -26.02 -8.69
C GLN A 308 0.92 -25.47 -7.28
N TRP A 309 1.99 -24.70 -7.05
CA TRP A 309 2.22 -24.07 -5.75
C TRP A 309 1.09 -23.11 -5.35
N LEU A 310 0.54 -22.33 -6.30
CA LEU A 310 -0.60 -21.47 -6.01
C LEU A 310 -1.82 -22.28 -5.55
N ILE A 311 -2.09 -23.42 -6.16
CA ILE A 311 -3.18 -24.32 -5.75
C ILE A 311 -2.91 -24.90 -4.36
N GLU A 312 -1.67 -25.32 -4.09
CA GLU A 312 -1.27 -25.83 -2.77
C GLU A 312 -1.36 -24.75 -1.68
N ALA A 313 -1.03 -23.50 -2.01
CA ALA A 313 -0.99 -22.39 -1.06
C ALA A 313 -2.37 -21.78 -0.78
N PHE A 314 -3.25 -21.72 -1.78
CA PHE A 314 -4.52 -20.98 -1.74
C PHE A 314 -5.77 -21.85 -1.90
N GLY A 315 -5.59 -23.15 -2.17
CA GLY A 315 -6.67 -24.09 -2.41
C GLY A 315 -6.97 -24.30 -3.90
N PRO A 316 -7.90 -25.21 -4.23
CA PRO A 316 -8.32 -25.45 -5.60
C PRO A 316 -8.92 -24.18 -6.24
N LEU A 317 -8.72 -24.04 -7.56
CA LEU A 317 -9.38 -23.00 -8.36
C LEU A 317 -10.86 -23.38 -8.58
N GLU A 318 -11.66 -23.21 -7.54
CA GLU A 318 -13.09 -23.45 -7.55
C GLU A 318 -13.82 -22.39 -6.72
N ASP A 319 -15.10 -22.20 -7.03
CA ASP A 319 -15.98 -21.38 -6.23
C ASP A 319 -16.76 -22.30 -5.28
N SER A 320 -16.28 -22.39 -4.05
CA SER A 320 -16.93 -23.13 -2.96
C SER A 320 -17.16 -22.21 -1.78
N ASP A 321 -18.17 -22.52 -0.97
CA ASP A 321 -18.49 -21.73 0.23
C ASP A 321 -17.30 -21.70 1.20
N ASP A 322 -16.55 -22.79 1.28
CA ASP A 322 -15.37 -22.96 2.14
C ASP A 322 -14.11 -22.23 1.61
N SER A 323 -14.07 -21.87 0.33
CA SER A 323 -12.95 -21.12 -0.25
C SER A 323 -13.02 -19.63 0.14
N PRO A 324 -11.91 -19.01 0.57
CA PRO A 324 -11.88 -17.57 0.83
C PRO A 324 -11.82 -16.73 -0.47
N TYR A 325 -11.71 -17.37 -1.63
CA TYR A 325 -11.60 -16.72 -2.93
C TYR A 325 -12.74 -17.12 -3.87
N CYS A 326 -12.91 -16.36 -4.96
CA CYS A 326 -13.78 -16.71 -6.09
C CYS A 326 -12.99 -16.77 -7.41
N THR A 327 -13.55 -17.42 -8.42
CA THR A 327 -12.94 -17.49 -9.77
C THR A 327 -13.37 -16.30 -10.64
N PHE A 328 -12.68 -16.06 -11.75
CA PHE A 328 -13.12 -15.05 -12.72
C PHE A 328 -14.41 -15.42 -13.44
N ALA A 329 -14.83 -16.69 -13.42
CA ALA A 329 -16.15 -17.07 -13.91
C ALA A 329 -17.24 -16.39 -13.07
N VAL A 330 -17.12 -16.43 -11.74
CA VAL A 330 -18.03 -15.76 -10.80
C VAL A 330 -18.06 -14.25 -11.04
N VAL A 331 -16.89 -13.63 -11.13
CA VAL A 331 -16.76 -12.19 -11.41
C VAL A 331 -17.49 -11.83 -12.72
N ARG A 332 -17.36 -12.65 -13.78
CA ARG A 332 -18.05 -12.42 -15.05
C ARG A 332 -19.57 -12.53 -14.93
N GLU A 333 -20.08 -13.46 -14.12
CA GLU A 333 -21.52 -13.54 -13.85
C GLU A 333 -22.01 -12.30 -13.09
N CYS A 334 -21.30 -11.85 -12.05
CA CYS A 334 -21.63 -10.61 -11.34
C CYS A 334 -21.68 -9.39 -12.28
N ILE A 335 -20.73 -9.29 -13.23
CA ILE A 335 -20.73 -8.23 -14.24
C ILE A 335 -21.97 -8.33 -15.14
N LYS A 336 -22.34 -9.53 -15.59
CA LYS A 336 -23.53 -9.74 -16.45
C LYS A 336 -24.81 -9.35 -15.71
N GLU A 337 -24.95 -9.76 -14.45
CA GLU A 337 -26.08 -9.41 -13.60
C GLU A 337 -26.20 -7.90 -13.39
N LYS A 338 -25.08 -7.23 -13.08
CA LYS A 338 -25.04 -5.77 -12.91
C LYS A 338 -25.44 -5.04 -14.20
N LYS A 339 -24.94 -5.49 -15.35
CA LYS A 339 -25.32 -4.93 -16.66
C LYS A 339 -26.82 -5.13 -16.95
N ALA A 340 -27.36 -6.31 -16.65
CA ALA A 340 -28.79 -6.59 -16.82
C ALA A 340 -29.66 -5.72 -15.90
N ALA A 341 -29.25 -5.53 -14.63
CA ALA A 341 -29.93 -4.66 -13.68
C ALA A 341 -29.94 -3.20 -14.13
N ASN A 342 -28.79 -2.68 -14.60
CA ASN A 342 -28.69 -1.33 -15.13
C ASN A 342 -29.58 -1.13 -16.38
N ALA A 343 -29.63 -2.10 -17.29
CA ALA A 343 -30.49 -2.04 -18.46
C ALA A 343 -31.99 -1.95 -18.08
N ARG A 344 -32.44 -2.77 -17.11
CA ARG A 344 -33.82 -2.73 -16.59
C ARG A 344 -34.14 -1.38 -15.93
N MET A 345 -33.20 -0.82 -15.17
CA MET A 345 -33.37 0.49 -14.53
C MET A 345 -33.56 1.61 -15.57
N VAL A 346 -32.75 1.62 -16.63
CA VAL A 346 -32.87 2.61 -17.72
C VAL A 346 -34.21 2.48 -18.45
N GLU A 347 -34.67 1.26 -18.70
CA GLU A 347 -35.98 1.02 -19.33
C GLU A 347 -37.13 1.54 -18.45
N ASN A 348 -37.06 1.30 -17.14
CA ASN A 348 -38.06 1.80 -16.18
C ASN A 348 -38.10 3.33 -16.09
N ILE A 349 -36.93 4.00 -16.14
CA ILE A 349 -36.86 5.46 -16.16
C ILE A 349 -37.52 6.00 -17.43
N LYS A 350 -37.22 5.42 -18.60
CA LYS A 350 -37.84 5.82 -19.88
C LYS A 350 -39.36 5.68 -19.84
N LYS A 351 -39.87 4.53 -19.38
CA LYS A 351 -41.32 4.30 -19.23
C LYS A 351 -41.97 5.35 -18.32
N ALA A 352 -41.35 5.66 -17.19
CA ALA A 352 -41.87 6.67 -16.25
C ALA A 352 -41.84 8.10 -16.82
N GLU A 353 -40.88 8.42 -17.70
CA GLU A 353 -40.83 9.72 -18.40
C GLU A 353 -41.89 9.82 -19.49
N ASP A 354 -42.14 8.74 -20.23
CA ASP A 354 -43.17 8.67 -21.26
C ASP A 354 -44.57 8.78 -20.66
N ASP A 355 -44.84 8.09 -19.53
CA ASP A 355 -46.11 8.18 -18.80
C ASP A 355 -46.40 9.60 -18.28
N LYS A 356 -45.36 10.36 -17.90
CA LYS A 356 -45.48 11.77 -17.48
C LYS A 356 -45.70 12.75 -18.63
N ARG A 357 -45.40 12.37 -19.87
CA ARG A 357 -45.60 13.21 -21.06
C ARG A 357 -46.95 12.93 -21.74
N GLY A 358 -47.54 11.77 -21.49
CA GLY A 358 -48.81 11.33 -22.06
C GLY A 358 -50.07 11.70 -21.25
N GLY A 359 -49.92 12.18 -20.01
CA GLY A 359 -51.01 12.70 -19.16
C GLY A 359 -50.84 14.18 -18.89
#